data_AF-K2AEQ8-F1
#
_entry.id   AF-K2AEQ8-F1
#
_cell.length_a   1.000
_cell.length_b   1.000
_cell.length_c   1.000
_cell.angle_alpha   90.00
_cell.angle_beta   90.00
_cell.angle_gamma   90.00
#
_symmetry.space_group_name_H-M   'P 1'
#
loop_
_entity.id
_entity.type
_entity.pdbx_description
1 polymer ?
#
loop_
_entity_poly.entity_id
_entity_poly.type
_entity_poly.pdbx_seq_one_letter_code
_entity_poly.pdbx_strand_id
1 'polypeptide(L)'
;MVQPCAVTLAPVRSKLKDSTERRYMYEFVEPEADELEIPSDDIEALPEVIDVAAIAIEALALALPLYPRARGAEFGEVVFAAPGVEPLKSEDLRPFAGLAGLVDQLKKPDEPAS
;
A
#
# COMPACT_ATOMS: atom_id res chain seq x y z
N MET A 1 7.94 -17.19 -7.00
CA MET A 1 6.71 -17.00 -7.79
C MET A 1 6.76 -15.62 -8.48
N VAL A 2 5.79 -15.27 -9.34
CA VAL A 2 5.78 -13.99 -10.06
C VAL A 2 4.47 -13.27 -9.78
N GLN A 3 4.54 -11.99 -9.43
CA GLN A 3 3.39 -11.11 -9.22
C GLN A 3 3.52 -9.86 -10.10
N PRO A 4 2.41 -9.26 -10.54
CA PRO A 4 2.46 -7.96 -11.22
C PRO A 4 2.85 -6.86 -10.23
N CYS A 5 3.69 -5.93 -10.66
CA CYS A 5 4.03 -4.76 -9.87
C CYS A 5 2.77 -3.94 -9.56
N ALA A 6 2.58 -3.54 -8.29
CA ALA A 6 1.42 -2.75 -7.86
C ALA A 6 1.31 -1.37 -8.53
N VAL A 7 2.39 -0.88 -9.15
CA VAL A 7 2.45 0.44 -9.82
C VAL A 7 2.37 0.29 -11.33
N THR A 8 3.22 -0.55 -11.92
CA THR A 8 3.43 -0.62 -13.37
C THR A 8 2.87 -1.88 -14.03
N LEU A 9 2.38 -2.83 -13.23
CA LEU A 9 1.99 -4.19 -13.65
C LEU A 9 3.13 -5.04 -14.26
N ALA A 10 4.36 -4.50 -14.32
CA ALA A 10 5.53 -5.24 -14.77
C ALA A 10 5.78 -6.48 -13.87
N PRO A 11 6.24 -7.62 -14.42
CA PRO A 11 6.42 -8.83 -13.65
C PRO A 11 7.53 -8.68 -12.61
N VAL A 12 7.22 -8.97 -11.34
CA VAL A 12 8.16 -8.99 -10.21
C VAL A 12 8.36 -10.44 -9.77
N ARG A 13 9.61 -10.91 -9.79
CA ARG A 13 9.97 -12.25 -9.32
C ARG A 13 10.37 -12.20 -7.85
N SER A 14 9.67 -12.95 -7.02
CA SER A 14 9.95 -13.04 -5.58
C SER A 14 10.40 -14.46 -5.22
N LYS A 15 11.52 -14.56 -4.49
CA LYS A 15 11.95 -15.80 -3.85
C LYS A 15 11.35 -15.83 -2.45
N LEU A 16 10.61 -16.90 -2.16
CA LEU A 16 9.99 -17.10 -0.86
C LEU A 16 10.62 -18.31 -0.17
N LYS A 17 10.87 -18.19 1.13
CA LYS A 17 11.24 -19.29 2.01
C LYS A 17 10.58 -18.99 3.35
N ASP A 18 9.62 -19.81 3.72
CA ASP A 18 8.88 -19.67 4.97
C ASP A 18 8.55 -21.06 5.54
N SER A 19 8.18 -21.11 6.82
CA SER A 19 7.73 -22.31 7.52
C SER A 19 6.42 -22.03 8.23
N THR A 20 5.45 -22.92 8.08
CA THR A 20 4.12 -22.76 8.68
C THR A 20 3.80 -23.98 9.54
N GLU A 21 3.16 -23.73 10.67
CA GLU A 21 2.65 -24.74 11.60
C GLU A 21 1.15 -24.49 11.80
N ARG A 22 0.35 -25.56 11.78
CA ARG A 22 -1.09 -25.51 12.09
C ARG A 22 -1.39 -26.52 13.18
N ARG A 23 -2.07 -26.09 14.24
CA ARG A 23 -2.43 -26.95 15.38
C ARG A 23 -3.93 -27.15 15.43
N TYR A 24 -4.32 -28.41 15.55
CA TYR A 24 -5.71 -28.82 15.63
C TYR A 24 -5.99 -29.53 16.95
N MET A 25 -7.16 -29.26 17.55
CA MET A 25 -7.61 -29.87 18.80
C MET A 25 -8.94 -30.58 18.63
N TYR A 26 -9.03 -31.83 19.10
CA TYR A 26 -10.26 -32.64 19.01
C TYR A 26 -11.37 -32.09 19.90
N GLU A 27 -11.07 -31.77 21.16
CA GLU A 27 -12.02 -31.16 22.10
C GLU A 27 -11.90 -29.64 22.08
N PHE A 28 -11.97 -29.03 20.89
CA PHE A 28 -11.93 -27.58 20.77
C PHE A 28 -13.19 -26.95 21.36
N VAL A 29 -13.01 -26.02 22.29
CA VAL A 29 -14.10 -25.25 22.88
C VAL A 29 -14.04 -23.86 22.28
N GLU A 30 -15.07 -23.50 21.50
CA GLU A 30 -15.20 -22.14 21.01
C GLU A 30 -15.40 -21.19 22.21
N PRO A 31 -14.57 -20.16 22.35
CA PRO A 31 -14.70 -19.23 23.45
C PRO A 31 -15.95 -18.36 23.27
N GLU A 32 -16.88 -18.45 24.22
CA GLU A 32 -18.06 -17.58 24.29
C GLU A 32 -17.76 -16.35 25.17
N ALA A 33 -17.41 -15.22 24.56
CA ALA A 33 -17.28 -13.93 25.26
C ALA A 33 -17.45 -12.73 24.31
N ASP A 34 -18.14 -11.69 24.78
CA ASP A 34 -18.29 -10.41 24.05
C ASP A 34 -16.94 -9.69 23.85
N GLU A 35 -16.02 -9.89 24.79
CA GLU A 35 -14.62 -9.48 24.71
C GLU A 35 -13.74 -10.66 25.15
N LEU A 36 -12.97 -11.20 24.21
CA LEU A 36 -11.99 -12.25 24.47
C LEU A 36 -10.61 -11.77 24.07
N GLU A 37 -9.62 -12.01 24.92
CA GLU A 37 -8.23 -11.89 24.52
C GLU A 37 -7.91 -12.95 23.47
N ILE A 38 -7.35 -12.54 22.32
CA ILE A 38 -6.90 -13.49 21.30
C ILE A 38 -5.80 -14.36 21.93
N PRO A 39 -6.00 -15.69 22.02
CA PRO A 39 -5.00 -16.57 22.60
C PRO A 39 -3.66 -16.45 21.86
N SER A 40 -2.56 -16.63 22.59
CA SER A 40 -1.21 -16.63 21.99
C SER A 40 -0.96 -17.85 21.10
N ASP A 41 -1.69 -18.94 21.33
CA ASP A 41 -1.62 -20.15 20.51
C ASP A 41 -2.75 -20.14 19.49
N ASP A 42 -2.39 -20.21 18.20
CA ASP A 42 -3.33 -20.29 17.08
C ASP A 42 -3.77 -21.75 16.90
N ILE A 43 -4.76 -22.16 17.70
CA ILE A 43 -5.33 -23.53 17.73
C ILE A 43 -6.71 -23.50 17.07
N GLU A 44 -6.95 -24.45 16.18
CA GLU A 44 -8.24 -24.63 15.52
C GLU A 44 -8.90 -25.95 15.94
N ALA A 45 -10.22 -26.05 15.74
CA ALA A 45 -10.93 -27.31 15.86
C ALA A 45 -10.42 -28.33 14.82
N LEU A 46 -10.23 -29.58 15.24
CA LEU A 46 -9.81 -30.66 14.34
C LEU A 46 -10.91 -30.98 13.32
N PRO A 47 -10.66 -30.78 12.01
CA PRO A 47 -11.63 -31.14 10.99
C PRO A 47 -11.66 -32.66 10.76
N GLU A 48 -12.73 -33.15 10.11
CA GLU A 48 -12.82 -34.55 9.69
C GLU A 48 -11.72 -34.94 8.70
N VAL A 49 -11.31 -34.00 7.85
CA VAL A 49 -10.24 -34.16 6.86
C VAL A 49 -9.33 -32.95 6.87
N ILE A 50 -8.02 -33.19 6.92
CA ILE A 50 -7.01 -32.13 6.79
C ILE A 50 -6.62 -31.99 5.32
N ASP A 51 -7.02 -30.89 4.68
CA ASP A 51 -6.59 -30.54 3.33
C ASP A 51 -5.25 -29.79 3.37
N VAL A 52 -4.16 -30.53 3.17
CA VAL A 52 -2.80 -29.98 3.15
C VAL A 52 -2.59 -28.99 2.00
N ALA A 53 -3.29 -29.16 0.87
CA ALA A 53 -3.16 -28.24 -0.25
C ALA A 53 -3.81 -26.89 0.07
N ALA A 54 -4.96 -26.89 0.73
CA ALA A 54 -5.60 -25.66 1.21
C ALA A 54 -4.69 -24.89 2.19
N ILE A 55 -4.13 -25.59 3.18
CA ILE A 55 -3.17 -24.99 4.15
C ILE A 55 -1.95 -24.40 3.43
N ALA A 56 -1.39 -25.14 2.46
CA ALA A 56 -0.24 -24.66 1.70
C ALA A 56 -0.57 -23.42 0.84
N ILE A 57 -1.77 -23.35 0.27
CA ILE A 57 -2.23 -22.19 -0.52
C ILE A 57 -2.39 -20.96 0.38
N GLU A 58 -3.02 -21.12 1.54
CA GLU A 58 -3.19 -20.05 2.52
C GLU A 58 -1.84 -19.53 3.02
N ALA A 59 -0.97 -20.43 3.48
CA ALA A 59 0.37 -20.10 3.94
C ALA A 59 1.17 -19.34 2.86
N LEU A 60 1.11 -19.82 1.62
CA LEU A 60 1.75 -19.14 0.50
C LEU A 60 1.13 -17.75 0.27
N ALA A 61 -0.19 -17.62 0.33
CA ALA A 61 -0.89 -16.36 0.12
C ALA A 61 -0.51 -15.31 1.17
N LEU A 62 -0.39 -15.71 2.44
CA LEU A 62 0.05 -14.84 3.54
C LEU A 62 1.52 -14.42 3.42
N ALA A 63 2.36 -15.33 2.92
CA ALA A 63 3.79 -15.09 2.77
C ALA A 63 4.13 -14.28 1.50
N LEU A 64 3.17 -14.03 0.60
CA LEU A 64 3.37 -13.18 -0.57
C LEU A 64 3.64 -11.72 -0.16
N PRO A 65 4.59 -11.03 -0.82
CA PRO A 65 4.67 -9.58 -0.73
C PRO A 65 3.33 -8.95 -1.11
N LEU A 66 2.76 -8.14 -0.21
CA LEU A 66 1.45 -7.51 -0.39
C LEU A 66 1.44 -6.48 -1.54
N TYR A 67 2.55 -5.75 -1.70
CA TYR A 67 2.71 -4.71 -2.73
C TYR A 67 4.04 -4.86 -3.47
N PRO A 68 4.20 -5.88 -4.32
CA PRO A 68 5.45 -6.10 -5.04
C PRO A 68 5.73 -4.91 -5.97
N ARG A 69 6.97 -4.41 -5.94
CA ARG A 69 7.41 -3.29 -6.79
C ARG A 69 8.58 -3.71 -7.67
N ALA A 70 8.46 -3.41 -8.96
CA ALA A 70 9.60 -3.50 -9.88
C ALA A 70 10.66 -2.45 -9.48
N ARG A 71 11.91 -2.72 -9.81
CA ARG A 71 13.01 -1.78 -9.52
C ARG A 71 12.75 -0.46 -10.24
N GLY A 72 12.76 0.65 -9.49
CA GLY A 72 12.50 1.99 -10.03
C GLY A 72 11.02 2.28 -10.33
N ALA A 73 10.08 1.45 -9.86
CA ALA A 73 8.66 1.73 -10.00
C ALA A 73 8.24 2.88 -9.08
N GLU A 74 7.83 4.00 -9.68
CA GLU A 74 7.33 5.19 -8.99
C GLU A 74 5.94 5.54 -9.52
N PHE A 75 5.09 6.09 -8.66
CA PHE A 75 3.84 6.71 -9.10
C PHE A 75 4.20 8.05 -9.75
N GLY A 76 3.93 8.20 -11.04
CA GLY A 76 4.08 9.50 -11.70
C GLY A 76 3.09 10.52 -11.12
N GLU A 77 3.47 11.80 -11.12
CA GLU A 77 2.55 12.89 -10.81
C GLU A 77 1.51 12.98 -11.93
N VAL A 78 0.25 12.64 -11.63
CA VAL A 78 -0.82 12.71 -12.61
C VAL A 78 -1.49 14.07 -12.50
N VAL A 79 -1.00 14.99 -13.33
CA VAL A 79 -1.51 16.37 -13.41
C VAL A 79 -2.57 16.44 -14.50
N PHE A 80 -3.79 16.86 -14.15
CA PHE A 80 -4.90 16.98 -15.08
C PHE A 80 -5.36 18.44 -15.20
N ALA A 81 -5.73 18.85 -16.41
CA ALA A 81 -6.35 20.13 -16.67
C ALA A 81 -7.33 20.03 -17.86
N ALA A 82 -8.24 20.99 -17.96
CA ALA A 82 -9.06 21.16 -19.14
C ALA A 82 -8.19 21.56 -20.35
N PRO A 83 -8.65 21.31 -21.60
CA PRO A 83 -7.93 21.73 -22.79
C PRO A 83 -7.61 23.24 -22.76
N GLY A 84 -6.33 23.59 -22.93
CA GLY A 84 -5.86 24.98 -22.91
C GLY A 84 -5.56 25.56 -21.52
N VAL A 85 -5.72 24.78 -20.44
CA VAL A 85 -5.37 25.19 -19.07
C VAL A 85 -4.06 24.50 -18.65
N GLU A 86 -3.15 25.26 -18.05
CA GLU A 86 -1.93 24.69 -17.47
C GLU A 86 -2.28 23.88 -16.21
N PRO A 87 -1.89 22.60 -16.11
CA PRO A 87 -2.18 21.78 -14.94
C PRO A 87 -1.46 22.26 -13.69
N LEU A 88 -2.19 22.34 -12.57
CA LEU A 88 -1.65 22.64 -11.25
C LEU A 88 -0.73 21.52 -10.77
N LYS A 89 0.55 21.83 -10.58
CA LYS A 89 1.53 20.90 -10.00
C LYS A 89 1.54 21.02 -8.48
N SER A 90 2.09 20.01 -7.82
CA SER A 90 2.28 20.03 -6.37
C SER A 90 3.11 21.23 -5.87
N GLU A 91 3.99 21.78 -6.72
CA GLU A 91 4.74 23.00 -6.44
C GLU A 91 3.86 24.25 -6.33
N ASP A 92 2.81 24.33 -7.16
CA ASP A 92 1.85 25.44 -7.19
C ASP A 92 0.91 25.44 -5.97
N LEU A 93 0.74 24.27 -5.34
CA LEU A 93 -0.11 24.07 -4.16
C LEU A 93 0.61 24.34 -2.82
N ARG A 94 1.92 24.63 -2.84
CA ARG A 94 2.69 24.89 -1.60
C ARG A 94 2.24 26.23 -0.98
N PRO A 95 2.26 26.36 0.36
CA PRO A 95 1.75 27.54 1.08
C PRO A 95 2.42 28.87 0.70
N PHE A 96 3.56 28.83 0.00
CA PHE A 96 4.33 30.00 -0.41
C PHE A 96 4.52 30.12 -1.93
N ALA A 97 3.79 29.35 -2.76
CA ALA A 97 3.91 29.39 -4.21
C ALA A 97 3.64 30.80 -4.79
N GLY A 98 2.78 31.59 -4.13
CA GLY A 98 2.48 32.97 -4.51
C GLY A 98 3.58 34.01 -4.22
N LEU A 99 4.64 33.66 -3.48
CA LEU A 99 5.69 34.63 -3.12
C LEU A 99 6.54 35.09 -4.31
N ALA A 100 6.63 34.29 -5.38
CA ALA A 100 7.33 34.70 -6.60
C ALA A 100 6.74 35.99 -7.21
N GLY A 101 5.41 36.09 -7.24
CA GLY A 101 4.72 37.29 -7.72
C GLY A 101 4.96 38.51 -6.83
N LEU A 102 5.14 38.32 -5.52
CA LEU A 102 5.48 39.40 -4.59
C LEU A 102 6.90 39.95 -4.84
N VAL A 103 7.86 39.07 -5.12
CA VAL A 103 9.25 39.47 -5.47
C VAL A 103 9.28 40.28 -6.78
N ASP A 104 8.48 39.90 -7.76
CA ASP A 104 8.39 40.62 -9.04
C ASP A 104 7.75 42.01 -8.88
N GLN A 105 6.79 42.16 -7.97
CA GLN A 105 6.24 43.48 -7.61
C GLN A 105 7.27 44.36 -6.90
N LEU A 106 8.10 43.81 -6.03
CA LEU A 106 9.14 44.55 -5.30
C LEU A 106 10.34 44.96 -6.18
N LYS A 107 10.53 44.31 -7.33
CA LYS A 107 11.60 44.64 -8.30
C LYS A 107 11.19 45.73 -9.30
N LYS A 108 9.89 46.03 -9.44
CA LYS A 108 9.45 47.20 -10.20
C LYS A 108 9.71 48.43 -9.34
N PRO A 109 10.48 49.42 -9.81
CA PRO A 109 10.60 50.68 -9.09
C PRO A 109 9.20 51.29 -8.98
N ASP A 110 8.85 51.83 -7.81
CA ASP A 110 7.63 52.61 -7.60
C ASP A 110 7.53 53.66 -8.71
N GLU A 111 6.64 53.46 -9.67
CA GLU A 111 6.21 54.52 -10.56
C GLU A 111 5.13 55.29 -9.78
N PRO A 112 5.41 56.52 -9.32
CA PRO A 112 4.46 57.24 -8.49
C PRO A 112 3.17 57.47 -9.26
N ALA A 113 2.06 57.07 -8.65
CA ALA A 113 0.72 57.34 -9.14
C ALA A 113 0.57 58.84 -9.47
N SER A 114 0.35 59.13 -10.75
CA SER A 114 -0.14 60.43 -11.24
C SER A 114 -1.66 60.47 -11.20
#